data_AF-A0A087SXI9-F1
#
_entry.id   AF-A0A087SXI9-F1
#
_cell.length_a   1.000
_cell.length_b   1.000
_cell.length_c   1.000
_cell.angle_alpha   90.00
_cell.angle_beta   90.00
_cell.angle_gamma   90.00
#
_symmetry.space_group_name_H-M   'P 1'
#
loop_
_entity.id
_entity.type
_entity.pdbx_description
1 polymer ?
#
loop_
_entity_poly.entity_id
_entity_poly.type
_entity_poly.pdbx_seq_one_letter_code
_entity_poly.pdbx_strand_id
1 'polypeptide(L)'
;MPYTTLLYANGPGYNRDFPTGRENLTGTKTEEKNYVQQSAVPRRWDTHGGEDVPVYAHGPMAHLFRGVLEQTYIPHAMAYAACIGPQRNDCEQRRKQAFQRQVIECPSAHVHDSFAQKLEMRFTWHFWWCCWTFYILCWARAFIT
;
A
#
# COMPACT_ATOMS: atom_id res chain seq x y z
N MET A 1 -3.22 11.18 45.13
CA MET A 1 -2.59 12.02 44.09
C MET A 1 -2.60 11.24 42.76
N PRO A 2 -3.34 11.70 41.74
CA PRO A 2 -3.47 11.02 40.45
C PRO A 2 -2.19 11.09 39.61
N TYR A 3 -2.17 10.33 38.50
CA TYR A 3 -1.14 10.34 37.45
C TYR A 3 -1.82 10.21 36.08
N THR A 4 -1.17 10.69 35.02
CA THR A 4 -1.68 10.61 33.64
C THR A 4 -1.33 9.28 32.99
N THR A 5 -2.15 8.82 32.03
CA THR A 5 -1.87 7.62 31.23
C THR A 5 -0.59 7.77 30.41
N LEU A 6 -0.32 8.98 29.90
CA LEU A 6 0.91 9.30 29.18
C LEU A 6 1.91 9.97 30.12
N LEU A 7 3.17 9.54 30.04
CA LEU A 7 4.30 10.04 30.81
C LEU A 7 5.53 10.05 29.91
N TYR A 8 6.47 10.94 30.21
CA TYR A 8 7.78 10.96 29.55
C TYR A 8 8.86 10.51 30.52
N ALA A 9 9.90 9.86 30.00
CA ALA A 9 11.04 9.47 30.84
C ALA A 9 11.84 10.71 31.29
N ASN A 10 11.98 11.70 30.40
CA ASN A 10 12.66 12.95 30.69
C ASN A 10 11.97 14.14 30.02
N GLY A 11 12.52 15.33 30.15
CA GLY A 11 11.99 16.52 29.50
C GLY A 11 11.62 17.63 30.48
N PRO A 12 10.93 18.67 29.97
CA PRO A 12 10.59 19.86 30.75
C PRO A 12 9.42 19.65 31.72
N GLY A 13 8.74 18.50 31.64
CA GLY A 13 7.61 18.15 32.50
C GLY A 13 7.97 17.82 33.95
N TYR A 14 9.26 17.78 34.29
CA TYR A 14 9.70 17.63 35.67
C TYR A 14 9.45 18.94 36.42
N ASN A 15 8.53 18.91 37.39
CA ASN A 15 8.17 20.10 38.14
C ASN A 15 9.17 20.34 39.29
N ARG A 16 10.04 21.35 39.14
CA ARG A 16 11.07 21.69 40.13
C ARG A 16 10.53 22.42 41.36
N ASP A 17 9.29 22.88 41.33
CA ASP A 17 8.66 23.60 42.43
C ASP A 17 8.18 22.65 43.54
N PHE A 18 8.13 21.35 43.27
CA PHE A 18 7.77 20.31 44.24
C PHE A 18 9.02 19.54 44.72
N PRO A 19 9.19 19.30 46.04
CA PRO A 19 10.37 18.62 46.60
C PRO A 19 10.65 17.23 46.02
N THR A 20 9.60 16.56 45.54
CA THR A 20 9.65 15.21 44.96
C THR A 20 9.55 15.21 43.43
N GLY A 21 9.47 16.37 42.78
CA GLY A 21 9.21 16.48 41.34
C GLY A 21 7.77 16.20 40.92
N ARG A 22 6.91 15.77 41.87
CA ARG A 22 5.56 15.27 41.61
C ARG A 22 4.48 16.24 42.06
N GLU A 23 3.80 16.81 41.08
CA GLU A 23 2.61 17.66 41.25
C GLU A 23 1.33 16.82 41.47
N ASN A 24 0.37 17.37 42.22
CA ASN A 24 -0.97 16.81 42.37
C ASN A 24 -1.93 17.29 41.27
N LEU A 25 -2.34 16.39 40.37
CA LEU A 25 -3.12 16.76 39.18
C LEU A 25 -4.64 16.86 39.38
N THR A 26 -5.18 16.72 40.60
CA THR A 26 -6.65 16.65 40.87
C THR A 26 -7.43 17.93 40.50
N GLY A 27 -6.78 19.02 40.11
CA GLY A 27 -7.42 20.22 39.57
C GLY A 27 -6.75 20.74 38.28
N THR A 28 -5.81 19.99 37.73
CA THR A 28 -5.03 20.38 36.55
C THR A 28 -5.73 19.86 35.30
N LYS A 29 -5.93 20.72 34.31
CA LYS A 29 -6.56 20.34 33.04
C LYS A 29 -5.55 19.63 32.13
N THR A 30 -5.39 18.32 32.33
CA THR A 30 -4.41 17.49 31.59
C THR A 30 -4.75 17.30 30.11
N GLU A 31 -5.96 17.69 29.68
CA GLU A 31 -6.44 17.60 28.29
C GLU A 31 -6.12 18.85 27.46
N GLU A 32 -5.59 19.91 28.08
CA GLU A 32 -5.21 21.11 27.34
C GLU A 32 -4.08 20.82 26.36
N LYS A 33 -4.17 21.40 25.15
CA LYS A 33 -3.20 21.19 24.07
C LYS A 33 -1.74 21.49 24.47
N ASN A 34 -1.55 22.43 25.39
CA ASN A 34 -0.22 22.87 25.83
C ASN A 34 0.18 22.25 27.17
N TYR A 35 -0.59 21.28 27.69
CA TYR A 35 -0.21 20.57 28.91
C TYR A 35 1.04 19.71 28.65
N VAL A 36 2.08 19.93 29.46
CA VAL A 36 3.32 19.15 29.42
C VAL A 36 3.19 18.02 30.42
N GLN A 37 3.21 16.78 29.95
CA GLN A 37 3.10 15.59 30.80
C GLN A 37 4.30 15.49 31.74
N GLN A 38 4.07 14.90 32.92
CA GLN A 38 5.11 14.72 33.93
C GLN A 38 6.26 13.85 33.40
N SER A 39 7.48 14.18 33.81
CA SER A 39 8.69 13.43 33.47
C SER A 39 9.56 13.13 34.67
N ALA A 40 10.32 12.03 34.63
CA ALA A 40 11.15 11.59 35.76
C ALA A 40 12.48 12.35 35.87
N VAL A 41 13.12 12.67 34.73
CA VAL A 41 14.42 13.36 34.71
C VAL A 41 14.27 14.77 34.13
N PRO A 42 14.69 15.83 34.85
CA PRO A 42 14.55 17.20 34.37
C PRO A 42 15.50 17.49 33.20
N ARG A 43 14.93 17.82 32.04
CA ARG A 43 15.66 18.27 30.85
C ARG A 43 14.95 19.47 30.22
N ARG A 44 15.68 20.30 29.46
CA ARG A 44 15.04 21.40 28.72
C ARG A 44 14.12 20.88 27.60
N TRP A 45 14.49 19.74 27.02
CA TRP A 45 13.77 19.04 25.96
C TRP A 45 13.82 17.54 26.23
N ASP A 46 12.78 16.83 25.80
CA ASP A 46 12.78 15.38 25.81
C ASP A 46 13.82 14.83 24.82
N THR A 47 14.42 13.69 25.12
CA THR A 47 15.37 13.01 24.24
C THR A 47 14.68 11.93 23.43
N HIS A 48 15.10 11.73 22.18
CA HIS A 48 14.57 10.65 21.36
C HIS A 48 14.79 9.27 21.98
N GLY A 49 13.83 8.37 21.77
CA GLY A 49 13.97 6.95 22.02
C GLY A 49 14.93 6.29 21.03
N GLY A 50 15.53 5.17 21.46
CA GLY A 50 16.46 4.37 20.67
C GLY A 50 15.93 2.97 20.37
N GLU A 51 14.63 2.76 20.54
CA GLU A 51 13.92 1.52 20.22
C GLU A 51 13.73 1.34 18.71
N ASP A 52 13.55 0.09 18.29
CA ASP A 52 13.21 -0.23 16.91
C ASP A 52 11.84 0.37 16.53
N VAL A 53 11.76 0.96 15.33
CA VAL A 53 10.53 1.57 14.80
C VAL A 53 9.87 0.72 13.71
N PRO A 54 8.53 0.66 13.63
CA PRO A 54 7.85 -0.16 12.64
C PRO A 54 7.96 0.45 11.23
N VAL A 55 8.06 -0.43 10.22
CA VAL A 55 8.00 -0.07 8.80
C VAL A 55 6.75 -0.70 8.18
N TYR A 56 5.91 0.12 7.54
CA TYR A 56 4.73 -0.34 6.81
C TYR A 56 4.94 -0.11 5.32
N ALA A 57 4.67 -1.14 4.50
CA ALA A 57 4.84 -1.08 3.05
C ALA A 57 3.63 -1.64 2.31
N HIS A 58 3.26 -1.00 1.21
CA HIS A 58 2.19 -1.42 0.31
C HIS A 58 2.59 -1.16 -1.15
N GLY A 59 2.25 -2.08 -2.05
CA GLY A 59 2.56 -1.98 -3.48
C GLY A 59 3.58 -3.00 -3.99
N PRO A 60 4.19 -2.77 -5.17
CA PRO A 60 5.17 -3.67 -5.77
C PRO A 60 6.32 -3.96 -4.80
N MET A 61 6.61 -5.25 -4.62
CA MET A 61 7.68 -5.70 -3.74
C MET A 61 7.52 -5.32 -2.25
N ALA A 62 6.31 -4.98 -1.79
CA ALA A 62 6.06 -4.70 -0.36
C ALA A 62 6.44 -5.89 0.56
N HIS A 63 6.43 -7.11 0.02
CA HIS A 63 6.85 -8.33 0.71
C HIS A 63 8.33 -8.35 1.12
N LEU A 64 9.16 -7.40 0.66
CA LEU A 64 10.55 -7.24 1.10
C LEU A 64 10.65 -6.70 2.54
N PHE A 65 9.64 -6.00 3.02
CA PHE A 65 9.61 -5.41 4.35
C PHE A 65 8.97 -6.39 5.35
N ARG A 66 9.74 -7.36 5.82
CA ARG A 66 9.32 -8.38 6.79
C ARG A 66 10.42 -8.66 7.80
N GLY A 67 10.05 -8.92 9.06
CA GLY A 67 10.99 -9.23 10.13
C GLY A 67 11.65 -7.98 10.72
N VAL A 68 12.85 -8.16 11.29
CA VAL A 68 13.68 -7.09 11.84
C VAL A 68 14.72 -6.70 10.79
N LEU A 69 14.83 -5.41 10.50
CA LEU A 69 15.63 -4.87 9.41
C LEU A 69 16.45 -3.67 9.93
N GLU A 70 17.66 -3.52 9.43
CA GLU A 70 18.48 -2.32 9.66
C GLU A 70 17.86 -1.09 8.97
N GLN A 71 17.97 0.11 9.55
CA GLN A 71 17.41 1.32 8.94
C GLN A 71 17.97 1.60 7.53
N THR A 72 19.23 1.20 7.28
CA THR A 72 19.89 1.31 5.97
C THR A 72 19.31 0.36 4.92
N TYR A 73 18.59 -0.69 5.32
CA TYR A 73 17.92 -1.61 4.39
C TYR A 73 16.81 -0.93 3.60
N ILE A 74 16.11 0.05 4.20
CA ILE A 74 14.95 0.72 3.60
C ILE A 74 15.28 1.29 2.21
N PRO A 75 16.29 2.18 2.04
CA PRO A 75 16.63 2.72 0.73
C PRO A 75 17.11 1.65 -0.26
N HIS A 76 17.81 0.61 0.21
CA HIS A 76 18.25 -0.50 -0.67
C HIS A 76 17.07 -1.32 -1.20
N ALA A 77 16.10 -1.65 -0.34
CA ALA A 77 14.90 -2.37 -0.73
C ALA A 77 14.01 -1.54 -1.67
N MET A 78 13.87 -0.23 -1.41
CA MET A 78 13.15 0.69 -2.30
C MET A 78 13.83 0.81 -3.67
N ALA A 79 15.17 0.96 -3.69
CA ALA A 79 15.94 1.04 -4.93
C ALA A 79 15.79 -0.24 -5.75
N TYR A 80 15.88 -1.40 -5.10
CA TYR A 80 15.65 -2.69 -5.73
C TYR A 80 14.21 -2.82 -6.26
N ALA A 81 13.18 -2.42 -5.49
CA ALA A 81 11.80 -2.47 -5.95
C ALA A 81 11.54 -1.59 -7.20
N ALA A 82 12.22 -0.46 -7.31
CA ALA A 82 12.13 0.46 -8.44
C ALA A 82 13.10 0.13 -9.60
N CYS A 83 13.87 -0.96 -9.51
CA CYS A 83 14.95 -1.30 -10.44
C CYS A 83 15.94 -0.13 -10.69
N ILE A 84 16.28 0.64 -9.64
CA ILE A 84 17.27 1.73 -9.71
C ILE A 84 18.54 1.35 -8.92
N GLY A 85 19.67 1.92 -9.30
CA GLY A 85 20.94 1.71 -8.61
C GLY A 85 21.65 0.41 -8.99
N PRO A 86 22.58 -0.07 -8.13
CA PRO A 86 23.52 -1.15 -8.49
C PRO A 86 22.84 -2.48 -8.84
N GLN A 87 21.70 -2.79 -8.20
CA GLN A 87 20.97 -4.05 -8.40
C GLN A 87 19.92 -3.97 -9.53
N ARG A 88 19.98 -2.95 -10.39
CA ARG A 88 19.04 -2.76 -11.50
C ARG A 88 18.93 -3.98 -12.42
N ASN A 89 20.06 -4.56 -12.81
CA ASN A 89 20.09 -5.69 -13.74
C ASN A 89 19.37 -6.91 -13.16
N ASP A 90 19.60 -7.21 -11.88
CA ASP A 90 18.97 -8.34 -11.18
C ASP A 90 17.46 -8.12 -11.03
N CYS A 91 17.03 -6.89 -10.69
CA CYS A 91 15.62 -6.52 -10.62
C CYS A 91 14.92 -6.71 -11.97
N GLU A 92 15.50 -6.17 -13.05
CA GLU A 92 14.91 -6.25 -14.39
C GLU A 92 14.83 -7.69 -14.90
N GLN A 93 15.86 -8.51 -14.62
CA GLN A 93 15.83 -9.94 -14.96
C GLN A 93 14.69 -10.66 -14.21
N ARG A 94 14.57 -10.45 -12.90
CA ARG A 94 13.50 -11.08 -12.10
C ARG A 94 12.11 -10.60 -12.52
N ARG A 95 11.96 -9.32 -12.87
CA ARG A 95 10.71 -8.76 -13.42
C ARG A 95 10.33 -9.40 -14.75
N LYS A 96 11.29 -9.58 -15.67
CA LYS A 96 11.07 -10.29 -16.94
C LYS A 96 10.68 -11.75 -16.71
N GLN A 97 11.35 -12.45 -15.79
CA GLN A 97 11.02 -13.83 -15.45
C GLN A 97 9.63 -13.95 -14.81
N ALA A 98 9.25 -13.02 -13.93
CA ALA A 98 7.91 -12.99 -13.33
C ALA A 98 6.83 -12.81 -14.40
N PHE A 99 7.06 -11.89 -15.35
CA PHE A 99 6.17 -11.69 -16.50
C PHE A 99 6.08 -12.96 -17.37
N GLN A 100 7.21 -13.61 -17.68
CA GLN A 100 7.20 -14.86 -18.46
C GLN A 100 6.44 -15.98 -17.76
N ARG A 101 6.59 -16.14 -16.44
CA ARG A 101 5.80 -17.13 -15.68
C ARG A 101 4.30 -16.85 -15.76
N GLN A 102 3.88 -15.59 -15.57
CA GLN A 102 2.47 -15.23 -15.68
C GLN A 102 1.90 -15.46 -17.08
N VAL A 103 2.70 -15.30 -18.14
CA VAL A 103 2.28 -15.58 -19.53
C VAL A 103 2.23 -17.08 -19.85
N ILE A 104 3.07 -17.90 -19.21
CA ILE A 104 3.06 -19.36 -19.40
C ILE A 104 1.92 -20.03 -18.60
N GLU A 105 1.47 -19.41 -17.51
CA GLU A 105 0.53 -20.00 -16.54
C GLU A 105 -0.94 -19.65 -16.82
N CYS A 106 -1.22 -18.64 -17.64
CA CYS A 106 -2.50 -18.55 -18.33
C CYS A 106 -2.35 -19.26 -19.67
N PRO A 107 -3.06 -20.38 -19.95
CA PRO A 107 -3.17 -20.81 -21.33
C PRO A 107 -3.79 -19.64 -22.09
N SER A 108 -3.05 -19.09 -23.05
CA SER A 108 -3.62 -18.17 -24.03
C SER A 108 -4.95 -18.75 -24.47
N ALA A 109 -6.03 -17.98 -24.36
CA ALA A 109 -7.32 -18.39 -24.91
C ALA A 109 -7.03 -18.91 -26.32
N HIS A 110 -7.24 -20.20 -26.54
CA HIS A 110 -7.01 -20.83 -27.83
C HIS A 110 -7.87 -20.05 -28.83
N VAL A 111 -7.26 -19.13 -29.56
CA VAL A 111 -7.79 -18.73 -30.85
C VAL A 111 -7.59 -19.99 -31.67
N HIS A 112 -8.66 -20.77 -31.80
CA HIS A 112 -8.70 -21.86 -32.76
C HIS A 112 -8.43 -21.24 -34.13
N ASP A 113 -7.19 -21.36 -34.57
CA ASP A 113 -6.77 -21.05 -35.92
C ASP A 113 -7.51 -22.04 -36.81
N SER A 114 -8.66 -21.59 -37.30
CA SER A 114 -9.57 -22.40 -38.09
C SER A 114 -8.96 -22.46 -39.48
N PHE A 115 -8.26 -23.57 -39.71
CA PHE A 115 -7.88 -24.13 -41.00
C PHE A 115 -8.64 -23.46 -42.16
N ALA A 116 -7.89 -22.76 -43.01
CA ALA A 116 -8.36 -22.29 -44.29
C ALA A 116 -8.78 -23.49 -45.16
N GLN A 117 -10.06 -23.88 -45.07
CA GLN A 117 -10.68 -24.84 -45.96
C GLN A 117 -11.72 -24.14 -46.83
N LYS A 118 -11.19 -23.59 -47.93
CA LYS A 118 -11.81 -23.36 -49.24
C LYS A 118 -13.31 -23.72 -49.29
N LEU A 119 -14.17 -22.75 -49.00
CA LEU A 119 -15.60 -22.84 -49.31
C LEU A 119 -15.80 -22.29 -50.73
N GLU A 120 -16.17 -23.16 -51.69
CA GLU A 120 -16.70 -22.70 -52.97
C GLU A 120 -17.98 -21.92 -52.73
N MET A 121 -18.00 -20.66 -53.19
CA MET A 121 -19.20 -19.84 -53.24
C MET A 121 -20.18 -20.42 -54.27
N ARG A 122 -21.20 -21.13 -53.80
CA ARG A 122 -22.46 -21.29 -54.54
C ARG A 122 -23.50 -20.35 -53.96
N PHE A 123 -23.74 -19.31 -54.73
CA PHE A 123 -24.66 -18.21 -54.51
C PHE A 123 -26.12 -18.72 -54.55
N THR A 124 -26.82 -18.74 -53.42
CA THR A 124 -28.28 -18.88 -53.38
C THR A 124 -28.90 -17.77 -52.53
N TRP A 125 -29.80 -17.01 -53.16
CA TRP A 125 -30.34 -15.72 -52.74
C TRP A 125 -31.31 -15.72 -51.54
N HIS A 126 -31.34 -16.76 -50.70
CA HIS A 126 -32.36 -16.89 -49.64
C HIS A 126 -31.90 -16.46 -48.23
N PHE A 127 -30.63 -16.08 -48.05
CA PHE A 127 -30.10 -15.72 -46.71
C PHE A 127 -30.10 -14.23 -46.36
N TRP A 128 -30.52 -13.35 -47.29
CA TRP A 128 -30.48 -11.89 -47.10
C TRP A 128 -31.74 -11.28 -46.49
N TRP A 129 -32.77 -12.07 -46.19
CA TRP A 129 -34.02 -11.58 -45.59
C TRP A 129 -34.10 -11.69 -44.07
N CYS A 130 -33.24 -12.49 -43.41
CA CYS A 130 -33.24 -12.60 -41.95
C CYS A 130 -32.38 -11.55 -41.22
N CYS A 131 -31.47 -10.85 -41.90
CA CYS A 131 -30.50 -9.97 -41.23
C CYS A 131 -30.94 -8.50 -41.10
N TRP A 132 -32.11 -8.11 -41.63
CA TRP A 132 -32.63 -6.73 -41.55
C TRP A 132 -33.76 -6.53 -40.53
N THR A 133 -34.34 -7.57 -39.95
CA THR A 133 -35.47 -7.45 -39.01
C THR A 133 -35.09 -7.42 -37.53
N PHE A 134 -33.82 -7.59 -37.17
CA PHE A 134 -33.38 -7.53 -35.75
C PHE A 134 -32.71 -6.21 -35.33
N TYR A 135 -32.41 -5.30 -36.26
CA TYR A 135 -31.69 -4.05 -35.94
C TYR A 135 -32.58 -2.90 -35.43
N ILE A 136 -33.91 -3.07 -35.33
CA ILE A 136 -34.84 -2.01 -34.89
C ILE A 136 -35.33 -2.18 -33.43
N LEU A 137 -35.06 -3.31 -32.75
CA LEU A 137 -35.60 -3.58 -31.40
C LEU A 137 -34.61 -3.45 -30.24
N CYS A 138 -33.34 -3.10 -30.48
CA CYS A 138 -32.33 -2.94 -29.42
C CYS A 138 -31.87 -1.48 -29.19
N TRP A 139 -32.70 -0.50 -29.55
CA TRP A 139 -32.47 0.93 -29.23
C TRP A 139 -33.58 1.55 -28.37
N ALA A 140 -34.58 0.78 -27.94
CA ALA A 140 -35.73 1.26 -27.18
C ALA A 140 -35.77 0.72 -25.73
N ARG A 141 -34.61 0.63 -25.05
CA ARG A 141 -34.58 0.33 -23.61
C ARG A 141 -33.41 1.00 -22.88
N ALA A 142 -33.26 2.30 -23.14
CA ALA A 142 -32.37 3.18 -22.40
C ALA A 142 -33.07 4.52 -22.10
N PHE A 143 -34.30 4.47 -21.59
CA PHE A 143 -34.96 5.55 -20.85
C PHE A 143 -36.06 4.89 -19.99
N ILE A 144 -36.16 5.30 -18.71
CA ILE A 144 -36.97 4.73 -17.61
C ILE A 144 -36.26 3.61 -16.82
N THR A 145 -35.35 4.01 -15.92
CA THR A 145 -35.57 4.13 -14.46
C THR A 145 -34.42 4.91 -13.85
#